data_AF-A0A4V6ASW1-F1
#
_entry.id   AF-A0A4V6ASW1-F1
#
_cell.length_a   1.000
_cell.length_b   1.000
_cell.length_c   1.000
_cell.angle_alpha   90.00
_cell.angle_beta   90.00
_cell.angle_gamma   90.00
#
_symmetry.space_group_name_H-M   'P 1'
#
loop_
_entity.id
_entity.type
_entity.pdbx_description
1 polymer ?
#
loop_
_entity_poly.entity_id
_entity_poly.type
_entity_poly.pdbx_seq_one_letter_code
_entity_poly.pdbx_strand_id
1 'polypeptide(L)'
;MCDDNVDIDEDGHQNSMDNCPYIANSNQADHDKDGKGDACDHDDDNDGIPDDRDNCRLVPNKDQLDSDGDGSGDACFDDFDNDSIPDALDPCPMNEDIGSTDFRKFQVVLLDPKGTTQSDPLWVIRSQGTELLQTANSDPGIALGYDKFSSVDFSVTFYVNTNRDDDYAGIVFAYQSSRRFYVVMWKQVRTLWHDPNKIGWKDFTAYRIHLIHRPKTGFIRVVVYEGRDILSDSGAVYDHTLAGGRLGLFVFSQEHVLFSDLKYECRDN
;
A
#
# COMPACT_ATOMS: atom_id res chain seq x y z
N MET A 1 3.90 -29.03 -2.14
CA MET A 1 4.19 -27.68 -2.65
C MET A 1 2.84 -27.04 -2.84
N CYS A 2 2.54 -25.97 -2.12
CA CYS A 2 1.19 -25.39 -2.05
C CYS A 2 0.97 -24.25 -3.04
N ASP A 3 2.06 -23.74 -3.64
CA ASP A 3 2.04 -22.66 -4.63
C ASP A 3 1.86 -23.23 -6.05
N ASP A 4 0.74 -22.87 -6.69
CA ASP A 4 0.43 -23.21 -8.08
C ASP A 4 0.42 -21.98 -9.02
N ASN A 5 0.61 -20.78 -8.48
CA ASN A 5 0.54 -19.49 -9.17
C ASN A 5 -0.76 -19.26 -9.96
N VAL A 6 -1.86 -19.95 -9.62
CA VAL A 6 -3.16 -19.73 -10.26
C VAL A 6 -3.95 -18.72 -9.43
N ASP A 7 -4.00 -17.49 -9.94
CA ASP A 7 -4.70 -16.34 -9.36
C ASP A 7 -5.50 -15.72 -10.53
N ILE A 8 -6.82 -15.84 -10.49
CA ILE A 8 -7.69 -15.53 -11.65
C ILE A 8 -8.18 -14.08 -11.66
N ASP A 9 -8.24 -13.42 -10.51
CA ASP A 9 -8.65 -12.01 -10.38
C ASP A 9 -7.47 -11.06 -10.13
N GLU A 10 -6.26 -11.60 -10.11
CA GLU A 10 -4.97 -10.91 -10.12
C GLU A 10 -4.77 -10.04 -8.87
N ASP A 11 -5.31 -10.46 -7.73
CA ASP A 11 -5.24 -9.74 -6.45
C ASP A 11 -4.01 -10.14 -5.60
N GLY A 12 -3.29 -11.18 -6.01
CA GLY A 12 -2.08 -11.68 -5.36
C GLY A 12 -2.29 -12.85 -4.42
N HIS A 13 -3.51 -13.35 -4.29
CA HIS A 13 -3.84 -14.60 -3.61
C HIS A 13 -4.24 -15.64 -4.65
N GLN A 14 -3.65 -16.83 -4.54
CA GLN A 14 -4.03 -17.93 -5.44
C GLN A 14 -5.43 -18.43 -5.08
N ASN A 15 -6.17 -18.92 -6.08
CA ASN A 15 -7.59 -19.31 -5.95
C ASN A 15 -7.88 -20.26 -4.77
N SER A 16 -6.91 -21.09 -4.37
CA SER A 16 -7.07 -22.04 -3.26
C SER A 16 -6.87 -21.44 -1.86
N MET A 17 -6.39 -20.21 -1.77
CA MET A 17 -6.08 -19.47 -0.54
C MET A 17 -6.74 -18.08 -0.53
N ASP A 18 -7.72 -17.89 -1.40
CA ASP A 18 -8.45 -16.65 -1.59
C ASP A 18 -9.87 -16.82 -1.05
N ASN A 19 -10.30 -15.93 -0.15
CA ASN A 19 -11.64 -15.93 0.42
C ASN A 19 -12.70 -15.34 -0.54
N CYS A 20 -12.29 -14.72 -1.66
CA CYS A 20 -13.14 -14.30 -2.77
C CYS A 20 -12.52 -14.61 -4.15
N PRO A 21 -12.42 -15.90 -4.57
CA PRO A 21 -11.63 -16.35 -5.74
C PRO A 21 -11.95 -15.76 -7.12
N TYR A 22 -12.92 -14.88 -7.24
CA TYR A 22 -13.35 -14.26 -8.49
C TYR A 22 -13.57 -12.74 -8.36
N ILE A 23 -13.31 -12.16 -7.19
CA ILE A 23 -13.50 -10.75 -6.88
C ILE A 23 -12.27 -10.27 -6.12
N ALA A 24 -11.41 -9.52 -6.82
CA ALA A 24 -10.16 -9.05 -6.26
C ALA A 24 -10.34 -8.29 -4.94
N ASN A 25 -9.69 -8.78 -3.89
CA ASN A 25 -9.72 -8.24 -2.55
C ASN A 25 -8.38 -8.53 -1.84
N SER A 26 -7.31 -7.88 -2.31
CA SER A 26 -5.94 -8.16 -1.85
C SER A 26 -5.74 -8.09 -0.33
N ASN A 27 -6.55 -7.29 0.39
CA ASN A 27 -6.54 -7.22 1.85
C ASN A 27 -7.14 -8.47 2.53
N GLN A 28 -7.99 -9.22 1.84
CA GLN A 28 -8.71 -10.40 2.33
C GLN A 28 -9.50 -10.13 3.62
N ALA A 29 -10.07 -8.92 3.72
CA ALA A 29 -10.94 -8.58 4.82
C ALA A 29 -12.13 -9.57 4.88
N ASP A 30 -12.45 -10.00 6.10
CA ASP A 30 -13.42 -11.04 6.48
C ASP A 30 -13.78 -10.77 7.96
N HIS A 31 -14.61 -9.74 8.18
CA HIS A 31 -14.82 -9.15 9.52
C HIS A 31 -15.50 -10.14 10.48
N ASP A 32 -16.50 -10.88 10.00
CA ASP A 32 -17.19 -11.91 10.78
C ASP A 32 -16.43 -13.24 10.91
N LYS A 33 -15.37 -13.44 10.10
CA LYS A 33 -14.51 -14.62 10.08
C LYS A 33 -15.27 -15.89 9.70
N ASP A 34 -16.25 -15.80 8.81
CA ASP A 34 -17.02 -16.94 8.28
C ASP A 34 -16.27 -17.69 7.15
N GLY A 35 -15.25 -17.04 6.58
CA GLY A 35 -14.39 -17.60 5.54
C GLY A 35 -14.73 -17.19 4.11
N LYS A 36 -15.74 -16.35 3.87
CA LYS A 36 -15.80 -15.54 2.64
C LYS A 36 -15.36 -14.13 2.98
N GLY A 37 -14.65 -13.50 2.05
CA GLY A 37 -14.24 -12.11 2.27
C GLY A 37 -15.39 -11.14 2.06
N ASP A 38 -15.31 -9.97 2.70
CA ASP A 38 -16.33 -8.91 2.62
C ASP A 38 -16.66 -8.51 1.17
N ALA A 39 -15.66 -8.58 0.27
CA ALA A 39 -15.85 -8.23 -1.13
C ALA A 39 -16.85 -9.14 -1.87
N CYS A 40 -17.11 -10.34 -1.34
CA CYS A 40 -18.01 -11.34 -1.90
C CYS A 40 -19.00 -11.91 -0.87
N ASP A 41 -19.06 -11.37 0.35
CA ASP A 41 -20.17 -11.58 1.28
C ASP A 41 -21.28 -10.55 1.04
N HIS A 42 -22.43 -10.77 1.66
CA HIS A 42 -23.61 -9.92 1.61
C HIS A 42 -24.10 -9.52 3.01
N ASP A 43 -23.36 -9.90 4.05
CA ASP A 43 -23.65 -9.77 5.48
C ASP A 43 -22.31 -9.84 6.23
N ASP A 44 -21.46 -8.80 6.07
CA ASP A 44 -20.04 -8.75 6.48
C ASP A 44 -19.81 -8.96 7.99
N ASP A 45 -20.84 -8.75 8.81
CA ASP A 45 -20.81 -8.91 10.27
C ASP A 45 -21.69 -10.07 10.80
N ASN A 46 -22.38 -10.77 9.88
CA ASN A 46 -23.25 -11.91 10.14
C ASN A 46 -24.37 -11.63 11.17
N ASP A 47 -24.86 -10.39 11.24
CA ASP A 47 -25.95 -10.01 12.12
C ASP A 47 -27.34 -10.36 11.54
N GLY A 48 -27.41 -10.66 10.24
CA GLY A 48 -28.64 -11.04 9.52
C GLY A 48 -29.33 -9.87 8.81
N ILE A 49 -28.77 -8.67 8.86
CA ILE A 49 -29.11 -7.52 8.03
C ILE A 49 -28.08 -7.42 6.90
N PRO A 50 -28.48 -7.59 5.63
CA PRO A 50 -27.53 -7.47 4.53
C PRO A 50 -26.88 -6.09 4.42
N ASP A 51 -25.63 -6.05 3.97
CA ASP A 51 -24.79 -4.84 3.91
C ASP A 51 -25.45 -3.64 3.23
N ASP A 52 -26.30 -3.90 2.22
CA ASP A 52 -27.00 -2.87 1.44
C ASP A 52 -28.09 -2.13 2.25
N ARG A 53 -28.39 -2.62 3.45
CA ARG A 53 -29.41 -2.12 4.36
C ARG A 53 -28.92 -2.00 5.80
N ASP A 54 -27.65 -2.27 6.05
CA ASP A 54 -27.03 -2.19 7.37
C ASP A 54 -26.43 -0.79 7.62
N ASN A 55 -26.81 -0.15 8.73
CA ASN A 55 -26.22 1.12 9.14
C ASN A 55 -24.89 0.99 9.90
N CYS A 56 -24.45 -0.23 10.21
CA CYS A 56 -23.15 -0.60 10.76
C CYS A 56 -22.62 -1.90 10.14
N ARG A 57 -22.34 -1.87 8.83
CA ARG A 57 -21.90 -3.03 8.01
C ARG A 57 -20.89 -3.99 8.67
N LEU A 58 -19.98 -3.49 9.51
CA LEU A 58 -18.88 -4.29 10.09
C LEU A 58 -19.07 -4.58 11.59
N VAL A 59 -20.15 -4.10 12.21
CA VAL A 59 -20.37 -4.15 13.66
C VAL A 59 -21.80 -4.63 13.97
N PRO A 60 -21.96 -5.86 14.50
CA PRO A 60 -23.28 -6.47 14.67
C PRO A 60 -24.27 -5.65 15.49
N ASN A 61 -25.38 -5.22 14.88
CA ASN A 61 -26.37 -4.36 15.50
C ASN A 61 -27.81 -4.58 14.96
N LYS A 62 -28.35 -5.78 15.15
CA LYS A 62 -29.72 -6.22 14.75
C LYS A 62 -30.88 -5.24 14.99
N ASP A 63 -30.77 -4.33 15.94
CA ASP A 63 -31.81 -3.33 16.22
C ASP A 63 -31.73 -2.10 15.32
N GLN A 64 -30.61 -1.94 14.59
CA GLN A 64 -30.31 -0.85 13.64
C GLN A 64 -30.59 0.51 14.28
N LEU A 65 -30.23 0.65 15.56
CA LEU A 65 -30.45 1.87 16.30
C LEU A 65 -29.59 3.00 15.71
N ASP A 66 -30.25 4.06 15.27
CA ASP A 66 -29.67 5.31 14.78
C ASP A 66 -30.43 6.45 15.47
N SER A 67 -29.84 6.98 16.55
CA SER A 67 -30.51 7.92 17.45
C SER A 67 -30.62 9.34 16.89
N ASP A 68 -29.71 9.74 15.99
CA ASP A 68 -29.69 11.08 15.41
C ASP A 68 -30.15 11.13 13.94
N GLY A 69 -30.32 9.98 13.30
CA GLY A 69 -30.92 9.82 11.98
C GLY A 69 -29.98 10.19 10.84
N ASP A 70 -28.66 10.10 11.04
CA ASP A 70 -27.67 10.44 10.02
C ASP A 70 -27.36 9.30 9.04
N GLY A 71 -27.88 8.09 9.32
CA GLY A 71 -27.71 6.90 8.52
C GLY A 71 -26.55 5.99 8.95
N SER A 72 -25.74 6.41 9.94
CA SER A 72 -24.77 5.57 10.64
C SER A 72 -25.39 5.06 11.94
N GLY A 73 -25.20 3.79 12.28
CA GLY A 73 -25.75 3.24 13.52
C GLY A 73 -24.98 3.69 14.76
N ASP A 74 -25.69 3.79 15.89
CA ASP A 74 -25.12 4.13 17.19
C ASP A 74 -23.98 3.17 17.61
N ALA A 75 -23.99 1.94 17.08
CA ALA A 75 -23.01 0.89 17.38
C ALA A 75 -21.62 1.17 16.80
N CYS A 76 -21.53 1.91 15.69
CA CYS A 76 -20.31 2.14 14.90
C CYS A 76 -20.03 3.63 14.63
N PHE A 77 -20.64 4.54 15.40
CA PHE A 77 -20.72 5.97 15.12
C PHE A 77 -19.37 6.71 14.94
N ASP A 78 -18.29 6.28 15.60
CA ASP A 78 -16.95 6.92 15.54
C ASP A 78 -15.84 5.89 15.28
N ASP A 79 -16.20 4.63 15.04
CA ASP A 79 -15.28 3.50 14.93
C ASP A 79 -15.99 2.44 14.08
N PHE A 80 -15.90 2.60 12.76
CA PHE A 80 -16.74 1.87 11.82
C PHE A 80 -16.35 0.40 11.68
N ASP A 81 -15.08 0.05 11.86
CA ASP A 81 -14.58 -1.33 11.86
C ASP A 81 -14.29 -1.89 13.26
N ASN A 82 -14.53 -1.08 14.31
CA ASN A 82 -14.44 -1.48 15.72
C ASN A 82 -13.03 -1.97 16.11
N ASP A 83 -11.99 -1.34 15.54
CA ASP A 83 -10.58 -1.62 15.83
C ASP A 83 -10.04 -0.82 17.06
N SER A 84 -10.90 -0.02 17.70
CA SER A 84 -10.60 0.90 18.81
C SER A 84 -9.85 2.18 18.42
N ILE A 85 -9.77 2.50 17.14
CA ILE A 85 -9.20 3.74 16.62
C ILE A 85 -10.30 4.54 15.95
N PRO A 86 -10.54 5.79 16.38
CA PRO A 86 -11.60 6.58 15.78
C PRO A 86 -11.40 6.80 14.27
N ASP A 87 -12.48 6.77 13.49
CA ASP A 87 -12.46 6.93 12.01
C ASP A 87 -11.65 8.15 11.55
N ALA A 88 -11.69 9.23 12.33
CA ALA A 88 -10.98 10.47 12.02
C ALA A 88 -9.45 10.37 12.14
N LEU A 89 -8.94 9.34 12.82
CA LEU A 89 -7.53 9.07 13.07
C LEU A 89 -7.06 7.78 12.39
N ASP A 90 -7.99 6.95 11.94
CA ASP A 90 -7.70 5.69 11.29
C ASP A 90 -7.36 5.88 9.80
N PRO A 91 -6.17 5.43 9.32
CA PRO A 91 -5.88 5.38 7.90
C PRO A 91 -6.81 4.45 7.10
N CYS A 92 -7.44 3.46 7.72
CA CYS A 92 -8.27 2.47 7.05
C CYS A 92 -9.57 2.15 7.83
N PRO A 93 -10.54 3.10 7.93
CA PRO A 93 -11.77 2.98 8.75
C PRO A 93 -12.77 1.87 8.38
N MET A 94 -12.41 0.95 7.49
CA MET A 94 -13.25 -0.17 7.06
C MET A 94 -12.43 -1.46 7.05
N ASN A 95 -11.39 -1.54 7.88
CA ASN A 95 -10.46 -2.65 7.93
C ASN A 95 -9.79 -2.74 9.31
N GLU A 96 -10.35 -3.61 10.16
CA GLU A 96 -9.91 -3.80 11.54
C GLU A 96 -8.43 -4.22 11.71
N ASP A 97 -7.77 -4.67 10.64
CA ASP A 97 -6.37 -5.09 10.67
C ASP A 97 -5.37 -3.91 10.55
N ILE A 98 -5.80 -2.72 10.11
CA ILE A 98 -4.91 -1.61 9.72
C ILE A 98 -5.26 -0.28 10.40
N GLY A 99 -4.96 -0.17 11.70
CA GLY A 99 -5.22 1.06 12.44
C GLY A 99 -4.14 2.18 12.39
N SER A 100 -2.96 1.94 11.79
CA SER A 100 -1.91 2.98 11.68
C SER A 100 -0.87 2.66 10.61
N THR A 101 -0.15 3.68 10.12
CA THR A 101 1.02 3.44 9.25
C THR A 101 2.20 2.84 10.03
N ASP A 102 2.57 1.59 9.74
CA ASP A 102 3.62 0.87 10.47
C ASP A 102 4.55 0.00 9.59
N PHE A 103 5.78 0.47 9.34
CA PHE A 103 6.86 -0.32 8.74
C PHE A 103 7.89 -0.83 9.76
N ARG A 104 7.56 -0.98 11.06
CA ARG A 104 8.48 -1.61 12.05
C ARG A 104 8.72 -3.08 11.72
N LYS A 105 7.73 -3.75 11.14
CA LYS A 105 7.88 -5.09 10.57
C LYS A 105 7.85 -4.95 9.06
N PHE A 106 8.91 -5.39 8.41
CA PHE A 106 8.96 -5.48 6.96
C PHE A 106 9.69 -6.75 6.54
N GLN A 107 9.37 -7.23 5.35
CA GLN A 107 10.10 -8.26 4.66
C GLN A 107 11.18 -7.61 3.79
N VAL A 108 12.42 -8.10 3.87
CA VAL A 108 13.45 -7.74 2.90
C VAL A 108 13.32 -8.64 1.69
N VAL A 109 13.13 -8.05 0.51
CA VAL A 109 13.13 -8.76 -0.77
C VAL A 109 14.39 -8.38 -1.53
N LEU A 110 15.27 -9.35 -1.74
CA LEU A 110 16.46 -9.20 -2.58
C LEU A 110 16.08 -9.52 -4.03
N LEU A 111 16.27 -8.56 -4.93
CA LEU A 111 15.89 -8.72 -6.34
C LEU A 111 17.00 -9.34 -7.19
N ASP A 112 18.26 -9.25 -6.74
CA ASP A 112 19.39 -9.99 -7.31
C ASP A 112 20.13 -10.81 -6.23
N PRO A 113 19.57 -11.94 -5.76
CA PRO A 113 20.18 -12.73 -4.70
C PRO A 113 21.45 -13.49 -5.15
N LYS A 114 21.83 -13.42 -6.43
CA LYS A 114 23.04 -14.06 -6.98
C LYS A 114 24.13 -13.04 -7.30
N GLY A 115 23.80 -11.75 -7.29
CA GLY A 115 24.76 -10.66 -7.37
C GLY A 115 25.82 -10.83 -6.29
N THR A 116 27.08 -10.68 -6.67
CA THR A 116 28.21 -10.68 -5.73
C THR A 116 28.97 -9.36 -5.79
N THR A 117 28.40 -8.37 -6.47
CA THR A 117 29.07 -7.11 -6.81
C THR A 117 28.89 -6.06 -5.73
N GLN A 118 27.75 -6.04 -5.06
CA GLN A 118 27.46 -5.13 -3.95
C GLN A 118 27.00 -5.94 -2.72
N SER A 119 26.73 -5.25 -1.61
CA SER A 119 26.21 -5.87 -0.38
C SER A 119 24.68 -5.75 -0.34
N ASP A 120 24.02 -6.56 0.48
CA ASP A 120 22.56 -6.46 0.66
C ASP A 120 22.17 -5.10 1.28
N PRO A 121 20.96 -4.59 0.99
CA PRO A 121 20.47 -3.36 1.61
C PRO A 121 20.40 -3.45 3.13
N LEU A 122 20.91 -2.42 3.81
CA LEU A 122 20.84 -2.31 5.27
C LEU A 122 19.81 -1.23 5.66
N TRP A 123 18.68 -1.70 6.17
CA TRP A 123 17.53 -0.89 6.60
C TRP A 123 17.55 -0.64 8.10
N VAL A 124 17.33 0.62 8.49
CA VAL A 124 17.24 1.04 9.89
C VAL A 124 15.89 1.70 10.12
N ILE A 125 15.11 1.12 11.03
CA ILE A 125 13.80 1.64 11.42
C ILE A 125 13.96 2.84 12.35
N ARG A 126 13.16 3.87 12.12
CA ARG A 126 13.06 5.10 12.92
C ARG A 126 11.60 5.52 13.06
N SER A 127 11.34 6.53 13.90
CA SER A 127 10.02 7.15 14.06
C SER A 127 8.85 6.15 14.21
N GLN A 128 9.06 5.09 14.99
CA GLN A 128 8.06 4.02 15.21
C GLN A 128 7.51 3.38 13.92
N GLY A 129 8.32 3.26 12.87
CA GLY A 129 7.89 2.63 11.61
C GLY A 129 7.44 3.61 10.52
N THR A 130 7.44 4.91 10.80
CA THR A 130 7.12 5.94 9.80
C THR A 130 8.35 6.54 9.13
N GLU A 131 9.55 6.06 9.48
CA GLU A 131 10.81 6.45 8.85
C GLU A 131 11.76 5.26 8.74
N LEU A 132 12.33 5.04 7.55
CA LEU A 132 13.33 4.03 7.27
C LEU A 132 14.55 4.68 6.62
N LEU A 133 15.74 4.40 7.16
CA LEU A 133 17.01 4.79 6.57
C LEU A 133 17.68 3.59 5.94
N GLN A 134 18.01 3.69 4.66
CA GLN A 134 18.89 2.77 3.96
C GLN A 134 20.31 3.34 3.97
N THR A 135 21.29 2.51 4.37
CA THR A 135 22.66 2.99 4.66
C THR A 135 23.75 2.47 3.73
N ALA A 136 23.48 1.50 2.87
CA ALA A 136 24.50 0.80 2.10
C ALA A 136 24.33 1.02 0.58
N ASN A 137 25.42 1.26 -0.15
CA ASN A 137 25.37 1.12 -1.60
C ASN A 137 25.22 -0.39 -1.90
N SER A 138 24.05 -0.79 -2.40
CA SER A 138 23.57 -2.16 -2.31
C SER A 138 22.93 -2.68 -3.59
N ASP A 139 22.93 -4.01 -3.72
CA ASP A 139 22.16 -4.72 -4.74
C ASP A 139 20.67 -4.35 -4.63
N PRO A 140 19.89 -4.45 -5.72
CA PRO A 140 18.49 -3.99 -5.74
C PRO A 140 17.66 -4.75 -4.70
N GLY A 141 16.93 -4.00 -3.88
CA GLY A 141 16.09 -4.62 -2.86
C GLY A 141 14.96 -3.73 -2.36
N ILE A 142 14.02 -4.39 -1.70
CA ILE A 142 12.77 -3.79 -1.23
C ILE A 142 12.64 -4.03 0.27
N ALA A 143 12.35 -2.97 1.04
CA ALA A 143 11.75 -3.10 2.36
C ALA A 143 10.23 -3.07 2.21
N LEU A 144 9.60 -4.22 2.38
CA LEU A 144 8.20 -4.45 2.04
C LEU A 144 7.34 -4.57 3.30
N GLY A 145 6.32 -3.73 3.44
CA GLY A 145 5.34 -3.80 4.53
C GLY A 145 4.56 -5.12 4.50
N TYR A 146 3.83 -5.40 5.58
CA TYR A 146 2.97 -6.59 5.65
C TYR A 146 1.54 -6.29 5.22
N ASP A 147 1.06 -5.11 5.54
CA ASP A 147 -0.29 -4.64 5.22
C ASP A 147 -0.52 -4.68 3.70
N LYS A 148 -1.73 -5.12 3.35
CA LYS A 148 -2.17 -5.31 1.97
C LYS A 148 -3.32 -4.37 1.70
N PHE A 149 -3.37 -3.86 0.49
CA PHE A 149 -4.33 -2.85 0.10
C PHE A 149 -4.96 -3.23 -1.23
N SER A 150 -6.27 -3.03 -1.32
CA SER A 150 -6.99 -2.98 -2.58
C SER A 150 -6.78 -1.58 -3.17
N SER A 151 -7.48 -0.55 -2.67
CA SER A 151 -7.29 0.85 -3.06
C SER A 151 -6.49 1.62 -2.03
N VAL A 152 -5.49 2.38 -2.46
CA VAL A 152 -4.58 3.05 -1.52
C VAL A 152 -4.07 4.39 -2.02
N ASP A 153 -3.99 5.34 -1.09
CA ASP A 153 -3.13 6.51 -1.23
C ASP A 153 -1.87 6.28 -0.38
N PHE A 154 -0.69 6.47 -0.96
CA PHE A 154 0.58 6.29 -0.25
C PHE A 154 1.49 7.49 -0.48
N SER A 155 2.08 8.01 0.58
CA SER A 155 2.97 9.14 0.48
C SER A 155 4.21 8.99 1.36
N VAL A 156 5.34 9.46 0.82
CA VAL A 156 6.65 9.33 1.46
C VAL A 156 7.49 10.56 1.15
N THR A 157 8.27 11.01 2.13
CA THR A 157 9.34 11.96 1.90
C THR A 157 10.63 11.21 1.61
N PHE A 158 11.19 11.46 0.44
CA PHE A 158 12.46 10.92 -0.04
C PHE A 158 13.56 11.97 0.12
N TYR A 159 14.69 11.56 0.70
CA TYR A 159 15.86 12.43 0.90
C TYR A 159 17.16 11.64 0.81
N VAL A 160 18.07 12.03 -0.07
CA VAL A 160 19.40 11.44 -0.18
C VAL A 160 20.39 12.29 0.62
N ASN A 161 20.90 11.73 1.73
CA ASN A 161 21.79 12.44 2.65
C ASN A 161 23.28 12.29 2.30
N THR A 162 23.59 12.36 1.02
CA THR A 162 24.96 12.26 0.51
C THR A 162 25.04 12.97 -0.83
N ASN A 163 26.27 13.28 -1.26
CA ASN A 163 26.59 13.71 -2.62
C ASN A 163 27.37 12.63 -3.40
N ARG A 164 27.26 11.38 -2.93
CA ARG A 164 27.85 10.21 -3.54
C ARG A 164 26.75 9.39 -4.21
N ASP A 165 27.09 8.84 -5.37
CA ASP A 165 26.21 8.11 -6.28
C ASP A 165 25.07 8.96 -6.87
N ASP A 166 24.51 8.47 -7.97
CA ASP A 166 23.39 9.10 -8.71
C ASP A 166 22.36 8.05 -9.14
N ASP A 167 22.21 7.01 -8.31
CA ASP A 167 21.49 5.79 -8.62
C ASP A 167 20.04 5.82 -8.14
N TYR A 168 19.43 4.66 -7.93
CA TYR A 168 17.98 4.51 -7.91
C TYR A 168 17.45 4.37 -6.49
N ALA A 169 16.35 5.07 -6.26
CA ALA A 169 15.49 4.87 -5.11
C ALA A 169 14.04 5.17 -5.49
N GLY A 170 13.11 4.69 -4.67
CA GLY A 170 11.70 5.00 -4.84
C GLY A 170 10.79 4.09 -4.02
N ILE A 171 9.59 3.84 -4.56
CA ILE A 171 8.53 3.10 -3.87
C ILE A 171 8.00 1.95 -4.73
N VAL A 172 7.50 0.94 -4.05
CA VAL A 172 6.84 -0.23 -4.62
C VAL A 172 5.39 -0.24 -4.13
N PHE A 173 4.47 -0.62 -5.02
CA PHE A 173 3.06 -0.79 -4.68
C PHE A 173 2.47 -1.96 -5.47
N ALA A 174 1.31 -2.44 -5.00
CA ALA A 174 0.67 -3.65 -5.51
C ALA A 174 1.66 -4.84 -5.58
N TYR A 175 2.53 -4.98 -4.56
CA TYR A 175 3.46 -6.11 -4.54
C TYR A 175 2.72 -7.40 -4.18
N GLN A 176 2.84 -8.39 -5.06
CA GLN A 176 2.31 -9.75 -4.88
C GLN A 176 3.44 -10.77 -4.80
N SER A 177 4.45 -10.63 -5.67
CA SER A 177 5.65 -11.48 -5.67
C SER A 177 6.85 -10.70 -6.19
N SER A 178 8.05 -11.28 -6.11
CA SER A 178 9.29 -10.66 -6.63
C SER A 178 9.31 -10.50 -8.16
N ARG A 179 8.27 -10.95 -8.86
CA ARG A 179 8.08 -10.77 -10.31
C ARG A 179 6.82 -9.97 -10.66
N ARG A 180 6.00 -9.62 -9.66
CA ARG A 180 4.69 -8.99 -9.82
C ARG A 180 4.53 -7.87 -8.80
N PHE A 181 4.90 -6.67 -9.22
CA PHE A 181 4.76 -5.43 -8.46
C PHE A 181 4.90 -4.24 -9.42
N TYR A 182 4.31 -3.11 -9.05
CA TYR A 182 4.65 -1.83 -9.67
C TYR A 182 5.75 -1.14 -8.87
N VAL A 183 6.56 -0.36 -9.57
CA VAL A 183 7.65 0.39 -8.97
C VAL A 183 7.71 1.79 -9.56
N VAL A 184 7.74 2.78 -8.68
CA VAL A 184 8.15 4.15 -9.01
C VAL A 184 9.61 4.23 -8.61
N MET A 185 10.50 4.31 -9.60
CA MET A 185 11.92 4.51 -9.34
C MET A 185 12.42 5.71 -10.10
N TRP A 186 13.39 6.39 -9.50
CA TRP A 186 14.06 7.51 -10.14
C TRP A 186 15.37 7.04 -10.81
N LYS A 187 15.27 6.74 -12.13
CA LYS A 187 16.27 6.41 -13.19
C LYS A 187 15.78 5.18 -14.00
N GLN A 188 16.31 4.93 -15.22
CA GLN A 188 15.61 4.36 -16.40
C GLN A 188 15.51 2.81 -16.51
N VAL A 189 14.29 2.21 -16.54
CA VAL A 189 13.94 0.94 -17.25
C VAL A 189 12.43 0.90 -17.64
N ARG A 190 11.97 -0.06 -18.48
CA ARG A 190 10.61 -0.24 -19.07
C ARG A 190 9.49 0.36 -18.20
N THR A 191 8.87 1.40 -18.73
CA THR A 191 8.16 2.40 -17.92
C THR A 191 6.72 2.54 -18.41
N LEU A 192 5.76 2.47 -17.49
CA LEU A 192 4.36 2.89 -17.76
C LEU A 192 4.32 4.38 -18.09
N TRP A 193 5.15 5.14 -17.38
CA TRP A 193 5.33 6.56 -17.56
C TRP A 193 6.75 6.94 -17.13
N HIS A 194 7.35 7.96 -17.74
CA HIS A 194 8.59 8.56 -17.30
C HIS A 194 8.47 10.09 -17.37
N ASP A 195 9.22 10.81 -16.53
CA ASP A 195 9.26 12.27 -16.61
C ASP A 195 9.74 12.70 -18.01
N PRO A 196 8.94 13.48 -18.77
CA PRO A 196 9.36 13.97 -20.08
C PRO A 196 10.58 14.91 -19.98
N ASN A 197 10.77 15.58 -18.83
CA ASN A 197 11.89 16.49 -18.60
C ASN A 197 13.17 15.77 -18.16
N LYS A 198 13.08 14.47 -17.83
CA LYS A 198 14.20 13.64 -17.35
C LYS A 198 14.96 14.31 -16.20
N ILE A 199 14.25 15.01 -15.32
CA ILE A 199 14.86 15.70 -14.19
C ILE A 199 15.36 14.62 -13.22
N GLY A 200 16.63 14.68 -12.82
CA GLY A 200 17.20 13.86 -11.75
C GLY A 200 16.94 14.49 -10.37
N TRP A 201 17.02 13.69 -9.31
CA TRP A 201 17.00 14.23 -7.96
C TRP A 201 18.28 15.00 -7.65
N LYS A 202 18.21 15.92 -6.69
CA LYS A 202 19.34 16.72 -6.19
C LYS A 202 19.77 16.19 -4.83
N ASP A 203 21.09 16.19 -4.59
CA ASP A 203 21.68 15.90 -3.30
C ASP A 203 21.06 16.76 -2.19
N PHE A 204 20.92 16.19 -0.99
CA PHE A 204 20.45 16.91 0.20
C PHE A 204 19.13 17.66 0.00
N THR A 205 18.28 17.17 -0.90
CA THR A 205 16.99 17.79 -1.24
C THR A 205 15.86 16.84 -0.87
N ALA A 206 14.84 17.37 -0.20
CA ALA A 206 13.66 16.61 0.19
C ALA A 206 12.62 16.65 -0.92
N TYR A 207 12.13 15.48 -1.30
CA TYR A 207 11.06 15.30 -2.26
C TYR A 207 9.89 14.56 -1.61
N ARG A 208 8.66 15.01 -1.84
CA ARG A 208 7.47 14.29 -1.38
C ARG A 208 6.84 13.55 -2.55
N ILE A 209 6.72 12.23 -2.46
CA ILE A 209 6.04 11.40 -3.44
C ILE A 209 4.63 11.13 -2.90
N HIS A 210 3.62 11.32 -3.75
CA HIS A 210 2.24 10.94 -3.51
C HIS A 210 1.78 9.99 -4.61
N LEU A 211 1.40 8.78 -4.23
CA LEU A 211 0.83 7.74 -5.06
C LEU A 211 -0.67 7.64 -4.76
N ILE A 212 -1.46 7.54 -5.82
CA ILE A 212 -2.88 7.17 -5.78
C ILE A 212 -3.03 5.92 -6.64
N HIS A 213 -3.54 4.84 -6.08
CA HIS A 213 -3.81 3.59 -6.79
C HIS A 213 -5.25 3.13 -6.54
N ARG A 214 -6.01 2.90 -7.61
CA ARG A 214 -7.39 2.39 -7.60
C ARG A 214 -7.52 1.21 -8.58
N PRO A 215 -7.11 0.00 -8.19
CA PRO A 215 -7.05 -1.16 -9.09
C PRO A 215 -8.38 -1.53 -9.74
N LYS A 216 -9.52 -1.34 -9.04
CA LYS A 216 -10.88 -1.54 -9.62
C LYS A 216 -11.06 -0.82 -10.97
N THR A 217 -10.46 0.37 -11.13
CA THR A 217 -10.51 1.16 -12.37
C THR A 217 -9.18 1.16 -13.13
N GLY A 218 -8.15 0.51 -12.59
CA GLY A 218 -6.77 0.53 -13.08
C GLY A 218 -6.07 1.89 -12.88
N PHE A 219 -6.67 2.85 -12.19
CA PHE A 219 -6.13 4.20 -12.09
C PHE A 219 -4.88 4.24 -11.21
N ILE A 220 -3.82 4.85 -11.73
CA ILE A 220 -2.55 5.13 -11.06
C ILE A 220 -2.21 6.60 -11.31
N ARG A 221 -1.83 7.32 -10.25
CA ARG A 221 -1.22 8.65 -10.38
C ARG A 221 -0.10 8.82 -9.37
N VAL A 222 1.01 9.37 -9.84
CA VAL A 222 2.19 9.67 -9.02
C VAL A 222 2.52 11.14 -9.18
N VAL A 223 2.56 11.87 -8.07
CA VAL A 223 2.95 13.28 -8.02
C VAL A 223 4.18 13.40 -7.13
N VAL A 224 5.22 14.07 -7.62
CA VAL A 224 6.46 14.34 -6.90
C VAL A 224 6.58 15.85 -6.68
N TYR A 225 6.80 16.23 -5.42
CA TYR A 225 6.96 17.62 -5.01
C TYR A 225 8.40 17.89 -4.58
N GLU A 226 8.89 19.09 -4.87
CA GLU A 226 10.07 19.66 -4.24
C GLU A 226 9.63 20.83 -3.35
N GLY A 227 9.72 20.66 -2.03
CA GLY A 227 9.13 21.63 -1.10
C GLY A 227 7.61 21.70 -1.26
N ARG A 228 7.10 22.78 -1.86
CA ARG A 228 5.65 22.98 -2.10
C ARG A 228 5.27 22.92 -3.58
N ASP A 229 6.25 22.88 -4.46
CA ASP A 229 6.05 22.95 -5.90
C ASP A 229 5.97 21.53 -6.47
N ILE A 230 5.03 21.32 -7.40
CA ILE A 230 4.95 20.07 -8.15
C ILE A 230 6.14 20.04 -9.11
N LEU A 231 7.06 19.11 -8.86
CA LEU A 231 8.19 18.86 -9.75
C LEU A 231 7.76 18.02 -10.94
N SER A 232 6.95 16.99 -10.67
CA SER A 232 6.53 16.02 -11.65
C SER A 232 5.15 15.45 -11.31
N ASP A 233 4.35 15.18 -12.34
CA ASP A 233 3.04 14.56 -12.22
C ASP A 233 2.87 13.59 -13.39
N SER A 234 2.58 12.33 -13.09
CA SER A 234 2.34 11.33 -14.13
C SER A 234 1.08 11.60 -14.95
N GLY A 235 0.17 12.43 -14.42
CA GLY A 235 -1.21 12.45 -14.86
C GLY A 235 -1.92 11.13 -14.54
N ALA A 236 -3.09 10.94 -15.12
CA ALA A 236 -3.83 9.69 -15.01
C ALA A 236 -3.16 8.61 -15.88
N VAL A 237 -2.67 7.56 -15.24
CA VAL A 237 -2.21 6.32 -15.88
C VAL A 237 -3.25 5.23 -15.59
N TYR A 238 -3.53 4.36 -16.55
CA TYR A 238 -4.47 3.25 -16.38
C TYR A 238 -3.78 1.93 -16.69
N ASP A 239 -3.71 1.04 -15.70
CA ASP A 239 -3.18 -0.32 -15.82
C ASP A 239 -3.92 -1.26 -14.85
N HIS A 240 -4.38 -2.41 -15.36
CA HIS A 240 -5.16 -3.41 -14.62
C HIS A 240 -4.37 -4.68 -14.32
N THR A 241 -3.05 -4.68 -14.47
CA THR A 241 -2.23 -5.89 -14.35
C THR A 241 -2.29 -6.49 -12.94
N LEU A 242 -2.33 -5.64 -11.91
CA LEU A 242 -2.30 -6.03 -10.50
C LEU A 242 -3.47 -5.37 -9.77
N ALA A 243 -4.33 -6.18 -9.14
CA ALA A 243 -5.55 -5.71 -8.49
C ALA A 243 -5.38 -5.26 -7.02
N GLY A 244 -4.12 -5.05 -6.60
CA GLY A 244 -3.78 -4.63 -5.25
C GLY A 244 -2.51 -5.33 -4.76
N GLY A 245 -2.23 -5.20 -3.46
CA GLY A 245 -1.12 -5.88 -2.80
C GLY A 245 -0.41 -4.98 -1.78
N ARG A 246 0.87 -5.28 -1.52
CA ARG A 246 1.65 -4.62 -0.47
C ARG A 246 2.40 -3.38 -0.94
N LEU A 247 2.71 -2.50 0.00
CA LEU A 247 3.53 -1.31 -0.20
C LEU A 247 4.98 -1.55 0.26
N GLY A 248 5.94 -0.90 -0.39
CA GLY A 248 7.35 -1.02 -0.04
C GLY A 248 8.23 0.14 -0.48
N LEU A 249 9.45 0.12 0.01
CA LEU A 249 10.51 1.08 -0.30
C LEU A 249 11.58 0.38 -1.12
N PHE A 250 12.02 1.00 -2.20
CA PHE A 250 12.97 0.42 -3.16
C PHE A 250 14.27 1.20 -3.18
N VAL A 251 15.38 0.47 -3.20
CA VAL A 251 16.71 1.01 -3.49
C VAL A 251 17.43 0.13 -4.49
N PHE A 252 18.33 0.74 -5.27
CA PHE A 252 19.29 0.02 -6.08
C PHE A 252 20.54 0.89 -6.28
N SER A 253 21.67 0.44 -5.76
CA SER A 253 23.00 1.04 -5.86
C SER A 253 23.12 2.46 -5.26
N GLN A 254 22.20 2.85 -4.39
CA GLN A 254 22.22 4.16 -3.72
C GLN A 254 22.32 4.01 -2.20
N GLU A 255 23.29 4.68 -1.58
CA GLU A 255 23.45 4.74 -0.12
C GLU A 255 22.81 5.98 0.50
N HIS A 256 22.61 5.94 1.82
CA HIS A 256 22.14 7.07 2.65
C HIS A 256 20.79 7.65 2.20
N VAL A 257 19.88 6.77 1.77
CA VAL A 257 18.51 7.13 1.39
C VAL A 257 17.61 7.11 2.62
N LEU A 258 17.03 8.26 2.95
CA LEU A 258 16.02 8.40 3.98
C LEU A 258 14.63 8.42 3.35
N PHE A 259 13.77 7.53 3.82
CA PHE A 259 12.33 7.54 3.57
C PHE A 259 11.65 7.93 4.88
N SER A 260 11.06 9.12 4.94
CA SER A 260 10.45 9.67 6.17
C SER A 260 9.01 10.09 5.97
N ASP A 261 8.29 10.27 7.09
CA ASP A 261 6.89 10.68 7.12
C ASP A 261 6.03 9.79 6.19
N LEU A 262 6.27 8.47 6.26
CA LEU A 262 5.50 7.44 5.56
C LEU A 262 4.06 7.52 6.03
N LYS A 263 3.13 7.57 5.08
CA LYS A 263 1.68 7.55 5.33
C LYS A 263 0.97 6.78 4.23
N TYR A 264 0.14 5.81 4.59
CA TYR A 264 -0.84 5.21 3.69
C TYR A 264 -2.25 5.36 4.26
N GLU A 265 -3.23 5.40 3.37
CA GLU A 265 -4.65 5.46 3.69
C GLU A 265 -5.42 4.55 2.72
N CYS A 266 -6.33 3.73 3.25
CA CYS A 266 -7.24 2.93 2.45
C CYS A 266 -8.30 3.83 1.79
N ARG A 267 -8.67 3.50 0.55
CA ARG A 267 -9.57 4.33 -0.27
C ARG A 267 -10.53 3.48 -1.08
N ASP A 268 -11.17 2.52 -0.41
CA ASP A 268 -12.00 1.48 -1.04
C ASP A 268 -13.44 1.89 -1.40
N ASN A 269 -13.78 3.16 -1.15
CA ASN A 269 -15.05 3.82 -1.49
C ASN A 269 -15.27 4.06 -3.00
#